data_AF-A0A965LHV4-F1
#
_entry.id   AF-A0A965LHV4-F1
#
_cell.length_a   1.000
_cell.length_b   1.000
_cell.length_c   1.000
_cell.angle_alpha   90.00
_cell.angle_beta   90.00
_cell.angle_gamma   90.00
#
_symmetry.space_group_name_H-M   'P 1'
#
loop_
_entity.id
_entity.type
_entity.pdbx_description
1 polymer ?
#
loop_
_entity_poly.entity_id
_entity_poly.type
_entity_poly.pdbx_seq_one_letter_code
_entity_poly.pdbx_strand_id
1 'polypeptide(L)'
;MPGKSAVELAAEILRSREGLGGLARITPKSLQKDFKGLGIAKACQIAAAIELGRRVGVAEVSGGLLDTPARVEALMGPELRRKDREEVWVLLLN
;
A
#
# COMPACT_ATOMS: atom_id res chain seq x y z
N MET A 1 2.12 -8.55 31.91
CA MET A 1 3.15 -8.93 30.92
C MET A 1 3.68 -7.65 30.28
N PRO A 2 4.99 -7.46 30.16
CA PRO A 2 5.51 -6.30 29.44
C PRO A 2 5.01 -6.34 27.99
N GLY A 3 4.58 -5.18 27.46
CA GLY A 3 4.16 -5.05 26.07
C GLY A 3 5.33 -5.23 25.11
N LYS A 4 5.05 -5.54 23.84
CA LYS A 4 6.09 -5.58 22.79
C LYS A 4 6.74 -4.21 22.64
N SER A 5 8.05 -4.19 22.45
CA SER A 5 8.78 -2.99 22.04
C SER A 5 8.32 -2.53 20.65
N ALA A 6 8.59 -1.28 20.30
CA ALA A 6 8.26 -0.74 18.98
C ALA A 6 8.94 -1.52 17.84
N VAL A 7 10.17 -2.01 18.07
CA VAL A 7 10.94 -2.79 17.07
C VAL A 7 10.34 -4.18 16.87
N GLU A 8 9.98 -4.87 17.96
CA GLU A 8 9.34 -6.19 17.88
C GLU A 8 7.98 -6.10 17.18
N LEU A 9 7.18 -5.07 17.51
CA LEU A 9 5.90 -4.83 16.87
C LEU A 9 6.07 -4.52 15.37
N ALA A 10 7.04 -3.69 15.00
CA ALA A 10 7.34 -3.41 13.59
C ALA A 10 7.75 -4.67 12.82
N ALA A 11 8.62 -5.50 13.41
CA ALA A 11 9.05 -6.76 12.81
C ALA A 11 7.88 -7.74 12.62
N GLU A 12 6.96 -7.80 13.59
CA GLU A 12 5.75 -8.62 13.48
C GLU A 12 4.83 -8.14 12.35
N ILE A 13 4.58 -6.82 12.27
CA ILE A 13 3.75 -6.24 11.21
C ILE A 13 4.32 -6.57 9.83
N LEU A 14 5.65 -6.42 9.65
CA LEU A 14 6.31 -6.73 8.38
C LEU A 14 6.24 -8.22 8.01
N ARG A 15 6.32 -9.13 8.99
CA ARG A 15 6.22 -10.58 8.75
C ARG A 15 4.79 -11.05 8.48
N SER A 16 3.79 -10.33 8.98
CA SER A 16 2.38 -10.77 8.95
C SER A 16 1.75 -10.83 7.55
N ARG A 17 2.18 -9.97 6.62
CA ARG A 17 1.51 -9.78 5.32
C ARG A 17 2.49 -9.58 4.17
N GLU A 18 3.31 -10.60 3.90
CA GLU A 18 4.18 -10.63 2.71
C GLU A 18 5.08 -9.38 2.58
N GLY A 19 5.46 -8.76 3.69
CA GLY A 19 6.22 -7.51 3.71
C GLY A 19 5.39 -6.27 3.36
N LEU A 20 6.05 -5.27 2.77
CA LEU A 20 5.44 -3.96 2.47
C LEU A 20 4.34 -4.05 1.40
N GLY A 21 4.44 -5.01 0.47
CA GLY A 21 3.45 -5.19 -0.60
C GLY A 21 2.06 -5.55 -0.07
N GLY A 22 1.98 -6.45 0.92
CA GLY A 22 0.70 -6.79 1.56
C GLY A 22 0.18 -5.69 2.48
N LEU A 23 1.08 -4.89 3.08
CA LEU A 23 0.70 -3.73 3.90
C LEU A 23 0.12 -2.58 3.08
N ALA A 24 0.42 -2.47 1.78
CA ALA A 24 -0.17 -1.44 0.91
C ALA A 24 -1.70 -1.54 0.77
N ARG A 25 -2.30 -2.68 1.13
CA ARG A 25 -3.75 -2.93 1.07
C ARG A 25 -4.43 -2.88 2.45
N ILE A 26 -3.67 -2.69 3.53
CA ILE A 26 -4.21 -2.80 4.89
C ILE A 26 -4.95 -1.54 5.32
N THR A 27 -6.05 -1.72 6.05
CA THR A 27 -6.77 -0.59 6.64
C THR A 27 -6.28 -0.29 8.06
N PRO A 28 -6.39 0.96 8.55
CA PRO A 28 -6.09 1.29 9.94
C PRO A 28 -6.86 0.42 10.95
N LYS A 29 -8.11 0.06 10.65
CA LYS A 29 -8.93 -0.83 11.49
C LYS A 29 -8.34 -2.24 11.56
N SER A 30 -7.87 -2.78 10.44
CA SER A 30 -7.20 -4.08 10.39
C SER A 30 -5.91 -4.06 11.21
N LEU A 31 -5.09 -3.00 11.11
CA LEU A 31 -3.88 -2.84 11.94
C LEU A 31 -4.21 -2.82 13.44
N GLN A 32 -5.25 -2.08 13.85
CA GLN A 32 -5.68 -2.03 15.24
C GLN A 32 -6.20 -3.39 15.74
N LYS A 33 -6.93 -4.13 14.89
CA LYS A 33 -7.50 -5.43 15.24
C LYS A 33 -6.42 -6.51 15.35
N ASP A 34 -5.48 -6.53 14.41
CA ASP A 34 -4.50 -7.60 14.26
C ASP A 34 -3.32 -7.44 15.23
N PHE A 35 -3.01 -6.22 15.68
CA PHE A 35 -1.82 -5.93 16.50
C PHE A 35 -2.13 -5.20 17.80
N LYS A 36 -1.86 -5.84 18.94
CA LYS A 36 -1.99 -5.21 20.26
C LYS A 36 -0.96 -4.09 20.45
N GLY A 37 -1.38 -2.97 21.03
CA GLY A 37 -0.53 -1.79 21.24
C GLY A 37 -0.62 -0.74 20.12
N LEU A 38 -1.40 -1.00 19.07
CA LEU A 38 -1.73 -0.05 18.01
C LEU A 38 -3.09 0.61 18.24
N GLY A 39 -3.06 1.78 18.86
CA GLY A 39 -4.22 2.67 18.86
C GLY A 39 -4.52 3.23 17.47
N ILE A 40 -5.74 3.72 17.26
CA ILE A 40 -6.22 4.22 15.96
C ILE A 40 -5.31 5.31 15.36
N ALA A 41 -4.78 6.22 16.20
CA ALA A 41 -3.88 7.27 15.74
C ALA A 41 -2.60 6.71 15.10
N LYS A 42 -1.95 5.73 15.74
CA LYS A 42 -0.72 5.10 15.24
C LYS A 42 -1.00 4.21 14.03
N ALA A 43 -2.14 3.52 14.02
CA ALA A 43 -2.58 2.75 12.86
C ALA A 43 -2.80 3.65 11.62
N CYS A 44 -3.45 4.80 11.80
CA CYS A 44 -3.62 5.79 10.73
C CYS A 44 -2.28 6.36 10.25
N GLN A 45 -1.35 6.66 11.16
CA GLN A 45 -0.01 7.15 10.79
C GLN A 45 0.76 6.14 9.93
N ILE A 46 0.74 4.85 10.30
CA ILE A 46 1.38 3.79 9.52
C ILE A 46 0.74 3.67 8.14
N ALA A 47 -0.60 3.62 8.07
CA ALA A 47 -1.31 3.54 6.80
C ALA A 47 -1.02 4.74 5.89
N ALA A 48 -0.97 5.95 6.46
CA ALA A 48 -0.62 7.17 5.73
C ALA A 48 0.82 7.14 5.20
N ALA A 49 1.79 6.69 6.02
CA ALA A 49 3.18 6.58 5.59
C ALA A 49 3.35 5.60 4.43
N ILE A 50 2.66 4.46 4.46
CA ILE A 50 2.67 3.48 3.37
C ILE A 50 2.07 4.09 2.09
N GLU A 51 0.93 4.77 2.19
CA GLU A 51 0.29 5.44 1.04
C GLU A 51 1.15 6.55 0.44
N LEU A 52 1.85 7.33 1.28
CA LEU A 52 2.80 8.34 0.81
C LEU A 52 3.95 7.71 0.03
N GLY A 53 4.56 6.65 0.56
CA GLY A 53 5.62 5.91 -0.14
C GLY A 53 5.17 5.41 -1.51
N ARG A 54 3.91 4.94 -1.61
CA ARG A 54 3.31 4.53 -2.88
C ARG A 54 3.16 5.70 -3.85
N ARG A 55 2.63 6.85 -3.40
CA ARG A 55 2.46 8.03 -4.26
C ARG A 55 3.77 8.53 -4.81
N VAL A 56 4.83 8.52 -4.00
CA VAL A 56 6.19 8.87 -4.45
C VAL A 56 6.64 7.93 -5.56
N GLY A 57 6.50 6.61 -5.37
CA GLY A 57 6.88 5.64 -6.41
C GLY A 57 6.07 5.73 -7.72
N VAL A 58 4.80 6.14 -7.65
CA VAL A 58 3.97 6.35 -8.85
C VAL A 58 4.30 7.67 -9.55
N ALA A 59 4.63 8.73 -8.80
CA ALA A 59 4.92 10.05 -9.36
C ALA A 59 6.14 10.03 -10.31
N GLU A 60 7.11 9.13 -10.07
CA GLU A 60 8.28 8.94 -10.94
C GLU A 60 7.93 8.42 -12.35
N VAL A 61 6.74 7.85 -12.55
CA VAL A 61 6.29 7.28 -13.84
C VAL A 61 5.59 8.34 -14.73
N SER A 62 5.39 9.57 -14.24
CA SER A 62 4.61 10.59 -14.96
C SER A 62 5.39 11.26 -16.11
N GLY A 63 4.78 11.35 -17.30
CA GLY A 63 5.23 12.22 -18.40
C GLY A 63 5.67 11.57 -19.72
N GLY A 64 5.56 10.25 -19.88
CA GLY A 64 5.94 9.54 -21.11
C GLY A 64 4.79 9.18 -22.06
N LEU A 65 5.10 8.96 -23.35
CA LEU A 65 4.15 8.44 -24.34
C LEU A 65 3.70 7.01 -23.96
N LEU A 66 2.39 6.75 -23.99
CA LEU A 66 1.82 5.43 -23.68
C LEU A 66 1.66 4.59 -24.96
N ASP A 67 2.78 4.21 -25.56
CA ASP A 67 2.86 3.48 -26.84
C ASP A 67 3.01 1.95 -26.71
N THR A 68 3.10 1.44 -25.47
CA THR A 68 3.33 0.03 -25.20
C THR A 68 2.49 -0.46 -24.01
N PRO A 69 2.06 -1.74 -24.00
CA PRO A 69 1.33 -2.32 -22.87
C PRO A 69 2.08 -2.19 -21.55
N ALA A 70 3.41 -2.32 -21.57
CA ALA A 70 4.25 -2.18 -20.37
C ALA A 70 4.17 -0.77 -19.76
N ARG A 71 4.10 0.29 -20.58
CA ARG A 71 3.94 1.66 -20.07
C ARG A 71 2.54 1.91 -19.52
N VAL A 72 1.51 1.34 -20.15
CA VAL A 72 0.13 1.39 -19.62
C VAL A 72 0.07 0.65 -18.27
N GLU A 73 0.70 -0.52 -18.15
CA GLU A 73 0.78 -1.27 -16.90
C GLU A 73 1.54 -0.49 -15.82
N ALA A 74 2.67 0.12 -16.14
CA ALA A 74 3.45 0.91 -15.18
C ALA A 74 2.64 2.09 -14.62
N LEU A 75 1.79 2.72 -15.44
CA LEU A 75 0.93 3.83 -15.04
C LEU A 75 -0.31 3.36 -14.25
N MET A 76 -1.04 2.38 -14.78
CA MET A 76 -2.38 1.99 -14.28
C MET A 76 -2.33 0.83 -13.29
N GLY A 77 -1.37 -0.08 -13.45
CA GLY A 77 -1.22 -1.32 -12.69
C GLY A 77 -1.15 -1.11 -11.17
N PRO A 78 -0.40 -0.12 -10.64
CA PRO A 78 -0.34 0.14 -9.20
C PRO A 78 -1.71 0.41 -8.57
N GLU A 79 -2.62 1.07 -9.29
CA GLU A 79 -3.96 1.39 -8.80
C GLU A 79 -4.89 0.18 -8.92
N LEU A 80 -4.87 -0.51 -10.06
CA LEU A 80 -5.71 -1.69 -10.32
C LEU A 80 -5.40 -2.85 -9.36
N ARG A 81 -4.11 -3.14 -9.07
CA ARG A 81 -3.71 -4.21 -8.14
C ARG A 81 -4.22 -4.05 -6.71
N ARG A 82 -4.62 -2.83 -6.32
CA ARG A 82 -5.14 -2.55 -4.98
C ARG A 82 -6.63 -2.86 -4.86
N LYS A 83 -7.37 -2.92 -5.97
CA LYS A 83 -8.80 -3.20 -5.95
C LYS A 83 -9.03 -4.61 -5.42
N ASP A 84 -10.02 -4.72 -4.54
CA ASP A 84 -10.45 -5.98 -3.93
C ASP A 84 -11.37 -6.81 -4.84
N ARG A 85 -11.64 -6.29 -6.04
CA ARG A 85 -12.48 -6.87 -7.07
C ARG A 85 -11.89 -6.56 -8.44
N GLU A 86 -12.29 -7.34 -9.41
CA GLU A 86 -11.95 -7.09 -10.81
C GLU A 86 -12.70 -5.84 -11.30
N GLU A 87 -11.99 -4.95 -11.98
CA GLU A 87 -12.55 -3.75 -12.61
C GLU A 87 -11.98 -3.64 -14.04
N VAL A 88 -12.83 -3.29 -15.01
CA VAL A 88 -12.41 -3.00 -16.39
C VAL A 88 -12.31 -1.49 -16.57
N TRP A 89 -11.14 -1.00 -16.97
CA TRP A 89 -10.86 0.41 -17.16
C TRP A 89 -10.52 0.68 -18.63
N VAL A 90 -11.03 1.78 -19.18
CA VAL A 90 -10.76 2.21 -20.55
C VAL A 90 -9.90 3.46 -20.51
N LEU A 91 -8.77 3.43 -21.23
CA LEU A 91 -7.88 4.57 -21.38
C LEU A 91 -7.95 5.07 -22.82
N LEU A 92 -8.31 6.34 -23.01
CA LEU A 92 -8.31 6.98 -24.32
C LEU A 92 -6.92 7.55 -24.58
N LEU A 93 -6.30 7.11 -25.67
CA LEU A 93 -4.98 7.55 -26.13
C LEU A 93 -5.15 8.30 -27.46
N ASN A 94 -4.31 9.31 -27.71
CA ASN A 94 -4.30 10.12 -28.94
C ASN A 94 -3.16 9.70 -29.87
#